data_AF-V9KBY4-F1
#
_entry.id   AF-V9KBY4-F1
#
_cell.length_a   1.000
_cell.length_b   1.000
_cell.length_c   1.000
_cell.angle_alpha   90.00
_cell.angle_beta   90.00
_cell.angle_gamma   90.00
#
_symmetry.space_group_name_H-M   'P 1'
#
loop_
_entity.id
_entity.type
_entity.pdbx_description
1 polymer ?
#
loop_
_entity_poly.entity_id
_entity_poly.type
_entity_poly.pdbx_seq_one_letter_code
_entity_poly.pdbx_strand_id
1 'polypeptide(L)'
;EEEEEEEEEGEMDGAVEPAMSLRSRNSSSRKGAAERLSLQHLAGARNNNHVGLMHNSNAVGGRGGGGGGNPSPSLLVKANHSNHNTPVSNHTYCSTYTRKNLREPEEELLQQFKREEVSATGGFSAHYLSMFLLTAACLFFLILGLTYIRMRGSGGTDPGISNIKPHPCDVDDKIEERVILIILHRLHDHLAKIAGDYDCGDHVHYKNRSLSVQDAAEYVTVLDPNHDERFNRSLQWILQSTDDLGIKLIGGNTEMKVTNVTEVRYLESTHPQMSFICRFRRAFLTVLHRMFIFLVGVGIVWGVLRYMKYRWRKEETENRQMYDMVEKIIDVLRSHNEACQENKDLQPYLPIPHVRDSLMPPQTRKKMKQVWERAVEFLDTNESRIRKETQIIGGADFLVWRWTQPSSSCDKITVVPSKVWQGKAFHLDRRNSPPNSLTPCLKIRNMFDPVMEIGDDWHVAIQEAILEKCSDNEGIVHIAVDKNSREGCVYVKCLSPEYAGKAFKALHGSWFDGKLVTVKYLRLDRYYYRFPQAIHSNTPLKPSNRHMNSMSHLRHLTNTANSQGTS
;
A
#
# COMPACT_ATOMS: atom_id res chain seq x y z
N GLU A 1 -60.04 40.64 -8.77
CA GLU A 1 -58.61 40.40 -8.48
C GLU A 1 -58.42 38.90 -8.28
N GLU A 2 -57.32 38.36 -8.80
CA GLU A 2 -56.65 37.08 -8.44
C GLU A 2 -57.52 35.79 -8.35
N GLU A 3 -57.58 35.11 -9.50
CA GLU A 3 -57.33 33.66 -9.76
C GLU A 3 -56.82 32.83 -8.55
N GLU A 4 -57.45 31.71 -8.18
CA GLU A 4 -57.43 30.35 -8.80
C GLU A 4 -56.22 29.47 -8.40
N GLU A 5 -56.48 28.27 -7.86
CA GLU A 5 -55.99 26.97 -8.36
C GLU A 5 -56.48 25.81 -7.46
N GLU A 6 -57.03 24.74 -8.07
CA GLU A 6 -57.31 23.44 -7.47
C GLU A 6 -56.54 22.36 -8.27
N GLU A 7 -56.06 21.29 -7.64
CA GLU A 7 -55.99 19.97 -8.31
C GLU A 7 -55.90 18.80 -7.31
N GLU A 8 -56.56 17.68 -7.64
CA GLU A 8 -56.47 16.38 -6.96
C GLU A 8 -55.65 15.40 -7.81
N GLU A 9 -54.89 14.49 -7.18
CA GLU A 9 -54.48 13.23 -7.83
C GLU A 9 -55.07 12.03 -7.09
N GLY A 10 -55.61 11.09 -7.87
CA GLY A 10 -56.39 9.94 -7.39
C GLY A 10 -55.65 8.59 -7.42
N GLU A 11 -56.27 7.62 -6.77
CA GLU A 11 -55.79 6.27 -6.51
C GLU A 11 -56.06 5.29 -7.67
N MET A 12 -55.21 4.27 -7.85
CA MET A 12 -55.64 3.05 -8.55
C MET A 12 -54.98 1.77 -8.02
N ASP A 13 -55.83 0.76 -7.85
CA ASP A 13 -55.61 -0.51 -7.16
C ASP A 13 -55.07 -1.63 -8.09
N GLY A 14 -54.75 -2.80 -7.52
CA GLY A 14 -54.81 -4.07 -8.27
C GLY A 14 -53.64 -5.06 -8.12
N ALA A 15 -53.73 -5.98 -7.17
CA ALA A 15 -52.79 -7.10 -7.00
C ALA A 15 -53.41 -8.48 -7.33
N VAL A 16 -52.65 -9.38 -7.97
CA VAL A 16 -52.97 -10.82 -8.08
C VAL A 16 -51.71 -11.68 -7.99
N GLU A 17 -51.67 -12.58 -7.00
CA GLU A 17 -50.80 -13.78 -6.91
C GLU A 17 -51.72 -15.04 -7.07
N PRO A 18 -51.27 -16.32 -7.14
CA PRO A 18 -50.12 -16.89 -6.41
C PRO A 18 -49.35 -18.04 -7.12
N ALA A 19 -48.64 -18.84 -6.29
CA ALA A 19 -48.35 -20.29 -6.46
C ALA A 19 -46.90 -20.73 -6.77
N MET A 20 -46.06 -20.61 -5.74
CA MET A 20 -44.93 -21.47 -5.36
C MET A 20 -44.88 -22.90 -5.97
N SER A 21 -43.70 -23.32 -6.47
CA SER A 21 -43.41 -24.73 -6.79
C SER A 21 -41.92 -25.10 -6.61
N LEU A 22 -41.64 -26.09 -5.78
CA LEU A 22 -40.29 -26.64 -5.55
C LEU A 22 -39.95 -27.69 -6.61
N ARG A 23 -38.70 -27.73 -7.11
CA ARG A 23 -38.19 -28.92 -7.81
C ARG A 23 -36.76 -29.30 -7.45
N SER A 24 -36.66 -30.46 -6.81
CA SER A 24 -35.40 -31.09 -6.40
C SER A 24 -34.57 -31.61 -7.58
N ARG A 25 -33.25 -31.65 -7.41
CA ARG A 25 -32.31 -32.39 -8.27
C ARG A 25 -32.08 -33.78 -7.67
N ASN A 26 -32.24 -34.86 -8.45
CA ASN A 26 -31.48 -36.08 -8.16
C ASN A 26 -31.36 -37.08 -9.31
N SER A 27 -30.14 -37.58 -9.54
CA SER A 27 -29.80 -38.82 -10.28
C SER A 27 -30.14 -38.87 -11.79
N SER A 28 -29.64 -39.82 -12.62
CA SER A 28 -28.78 -40.98 -12.33
C SER A 28 -27.80 -41.35 -13.47
N SER A 29 -26.61 -41.83 -13.05
CA SER A 29 -25.79 -42.93 -13.61
C SER A 29 -25.89 -43.39 -15.07
N ARG A 30 -24.73 -43.55 -15.72
CA ARG A 30 -24.40 -44.76 -16.52
C ARG A 30 -22.91 -45.13 -16.39
N LYS A 31 -22.60 -46.43 -16.51
CA LYS A 31 -21.24 -47.03 -16.39
C LYS A 31 -20.82 -47.64 -17.72
N GLY A 32 -19.50 -47.80 -17.90
CA GLY A 32 -18.87 -48.56 -18.99
C GLY A 32 -17.51 -47.95 -19.37
N ALA A 33 -16.36 -48.61 -19.47
CA ALA A 33 -15.76 -49.84 -18.94
C ALA A 33 -14.78 -50.39 -20.00
N ALA A 34 -13.48 -50.20 -19.76
CA ALA A 34 -12.31 -50.93 -20.27
C ALA A 34 -12.22 -51.40 -21.75
N GLU A 35 -11.08 -51.08 -22.38
CA GLU A 35 -10.31 -52.10 -23.13
C GLU A 35 -8.79 -51.83 -23.07
N ARG A 36 -7.98 -52.82 -23.46
CA ARG A 36 -6.49 -52.82 -23.50
C ARG A 36 -6.00 -53.42 -24.82
N LEU A 37 -4.97 -52.84 -25.44
CA LEU A 37 -3.88 -53.45 -26.23
C LEU A 37 -2.77 -52.35 -26.32
N SER A 38 -1.44 -52.51 -26.13
CA SER A 38 -0.42 -53.52 -26.48
C SER A 38 -0.11 -53.54 -28.00
N LEU A 39 1.14 -53.52 -28.50
CA LEU A 39 2.40 -54.12 -28.02
C LEU A 39 3.69 -53.42 -28.55
N GLN A 40 4.85 -53.73 -27.94
CA GLN A 40 6.21 -53.87 -28.54
C GLN A 40 6.92 -52.61 -29.13
N HIS A 41 8.26 -52.52 -29.30
CA HIS A 41 9.43 -53.39 -29.01
C HIS A 41 10.69 -52.48 -28.76
N LEU A 42 11.99 -52.85 -28.66
CA LEU A 42 12.83 -54.06 -28.86
C LEU A 42 14.12 -53.97 -27.99
N ALA A 43 14.62 -55.11 -27.44
CA ALA A 43 16.02 -55.39 -26.99
C ALA A 43 16.76 -54.45 -25.98
N GLY A 44 17.83 -54.86 -25.27
CA GLY A 44 18.32 -56.23 -25.03
C GLY A 44 19.71 -56.35 -24.35
N ALA A 45 19.76 -57.12 -23.25
CA ALA A 45 20.88 -57.96 -22.74
C ALA A 45 22.28 -57.40 -22.33
N ARG A 46 22.66 -57.69 -21.06
CA ARG A 46 23.98 -58.19 -20.56
C ARG A 46 25.24 -57.26 -20.65
N ASN A 47 26.29 -57.39 -19.82
CA ASN A 47 26.62 -58.37 -18.76
C ASN A 47 27.50 -57.79 -17.61
N ASN A 48 27.33 -58.39 -16.43
CA ASN A 48 28.07 -58.38 -15.15
C ASN A 48 29.61 -58.10 -15.10
N ASN A 49 30.07 -57.37 -14.05
CA ASN A 49 30.86 -57.84 -12.87
C ASN A 49 31.35 -56.64 -12.00
N HIS A 50 31.25 -56.61 -10.64
CA HIS A 50 32.01 -57.31 -9.57
C HIS A 50 33.49 -56.82 -9.43
N VAL A 51 34.10 -56.52 -8.27
CA VAL A 51 33.77 -56.56 -6.80
C VAL A 51 34.51 -55.40 -6.08
N GLY A 52 34.08 -54.97 -4.88
CA GLY A 52 34.91 -54.17 -3.96
C GLY A 52 34.21 -53.85 -2.63
N LEU A 53 34.73 -54.30 -1.48
CA LEU A 53 33.98 -54.35 -0.22
C LEU A 53 34.87 -54.13 1.03
N MET A 54 34.40 -53.28 1.96
CA MET A 54 34.79 -53.12 3.38
C MET A 54 36.25 -52.81 3.75
N HIS A 55 36.44 -51.81 4.63
CA HIS A 55 37.16 -52.04 5.89
C HIS A 55 36.66 -51.11 7.02
N ASN A 56 37.18 -51.33 8.23
CA ASN A 56 36.53 -51.03 9.51
C ASN A 56 37.38 -50.14 10.46
N SER A 57 36.73 -49.48 11.43
CA SER A 57 37.26 -48.83 12.66
C SER A 57 38.37 -47.74 12.53
N ASN A 58 38.30 -46.61 13.25
CA ASN A 58 38.63 -46.52 14.68
C ASN A 58 38.11 -45.22 15.35
N ALA A 59 38.25 -45.14 16.68
CA ALA A 59 37.81 -44.01 17.53
C ALA A 59 38.97 -43.35 18.32
N VAL A 60 38.65 -42.61 19.42
CA VAL A 60 39.52 -41.67 20.19
C VAL A 60 39.69 -40.32 19.46
N GLY A 61 39.59 -39.11 20.05
CA GLY A 61 39.53 -38.64 21.46
C GLY A 61 40.68 -37.65 21.72
N GLY A 62 40.61 -36.56 22.51
CA GLY A 62 39.52 -35.89 23.23
C GLY A 62 40.07 -34.77 24.15
N ARG A 63 39.19 -33.94 24.77
CA ARG A 63 39.45 -32.91 25.83
C ARG A 63 40.28 -31.63 25.50
N GLY A 64 39.74 -30.49 25.94
CA GLY A 64 40.48 -29.30 26.46
C GLY A 64 40.81 -28.18 25.46
N GLY A 65 40.79 -26.88 25.84
CA GLY A 65 40.17 -26.26 27.02
C GLY A 65 40.82 -24.95 27.51
N GLY A 66 40.07 -23.84 27.46
CA GLY A 66 40.25 -22.65 28.34
C GLY A 66 41.11 -21.48 27.81
N GLY A 67 40.62 -20.26 28.02
CA GLY A 67 41.34 -18.98 27.86
C GLY A 67 41.53 -18.48 26.41
N GLY A 68 41.53 -17.18 26.11
CA GLY A 68 41.20 -16.01 26.94
C GLY A 68 42.22 -14.87 26.80
N GLY A 69 41.84 -13.76 26.14
CA GLY A 69 42.64 -12.53 26.10
C GLY A 69 42.75 -11.87 24.73
N ASN A 70 42.12 -10.70 24.59
CA ASN A 70 42.51 -9.62 23.67
C ASN A 70 43.23 -8.57 24.55
N PRO A 71 44.19 -7.74 24.06
CA PRO A 71 43.79 -6.64 23.17
C PRO A 71 44.84 -6.05 22.19
N SER A 72 44.32 -5.54 21.06
CA SER A 72 44.69 -4.27 20.39
C SER A 72 46.10 -4.04 19.76
N PRO A 73 46.26 -3.07 18.82
CA PRO A 73 47.40 -3.04 17.89
C PRO A 73 48.29 -1.77 17.92
N SER A 74 49.45 -1.87 17.24
CA SER A 74 50.31 -0.76 16.77
C SER A 74 50.76 -1.06 15.33
N LEU A 75 50.71 -0.16 14.34
CA LEU A 75 51.32 1.18 14.13
C LEU A 75 52.83 1.18 13.79
N LEU A 76 53.11 1.25 12.48
CA LEU A 76 54.22 1.97 11.82
C LEU A 76 53.70 2.36 10.40
N VAL A 77 53.84 3.55 9.79
CA VAL A 77 54.87 4.61 9.81
C VAL A 77 56.15 4.11 9.11
N LYS A 78 56.70 4.71 8.04
CA LYS A 78 56.75 6.12 7.62
C LYS A 78 57.10 6.29 6.11
N ALA A 79 56.76 7.45 5.52
CA ALA A 79 57.54 8.21 4.51
C ALA A 79 57.94 7.62 3.12
N ASN A 80 58.35 8.41 2.11
CA ASN A 80 57.89 9.73 1.57
C ASN A 80 58.68 10.08 0.27
N HIS A 81 58.20 11.05 -0.53
CA HIS A 81 58.93 11.76 -1.62
C HIS A 81 59.35 10.98 -2.90
N SER A 82 59.59 11.58 -4.08
CA SER A 82 58.86 12.65 -4.84
C SER A 82 59.44 12.84 -6.27
N ASN A 83 58.57 13.17 -7.25
CA ASN A 83 58.75 13.87 -8.55
C ASN A 83 60.15 14.01 -9.22
N HIS A 84 60.26 13.68 -10.53
CA HIS A 84 60.22 14.71 -11.62
C HIS A 84 60.35 14.17 -13.08
N ASN A 85 59.73 14.93 -14.01
CA ASN A 85 60.09 15.25 -15.42
C ASN A 85 60.32 14.20 -16.53
N THR A 86 59.45 14.30 -17.54
CA THR A 86 59.64 14.17 -19.02
C THR A 86 60.74 15.12 -19.56
N PRO A 87 61.40 14.96 -20.75
CA PRO A 87 60.70 14.89 -22.07
C PRO A 87 61.39 14.25 -23.33
N VAL A 88 60.59 13.99 -24.40
CA VAL A 88 60.95 14.06 -25.86
C VAL A 88 61.98 13.00 -26.38
N SER A 89 62.05 12.51 -27.63
CA SER A 89 61.44 12.81 -28.96
C SER A 89 61.10 11.53 -29.79
N ASN A 90 60.32 11.72 -30.88
CA ASN A 90 60.33 11.09 -32.23
C ASN A 90 60.94 9.67 -32.42
N HIS A 91 60.31 8.75 -33.17
CA HIS A 91 60.27 8.84 -34.64
C HIS A 91 59.11 8.09 -35.34
N THR A 92 58.84 8.53 -36.57
CA THR A 92 57.77 8.08 -37.51
C THR A 92 58.13 6.81 -38.29
N TYR A 93 57.18 5.89 -38.53
CA TYR A 93 56.81 5.39 -39.87
C TYR A 93 55.51 4.54 -39.87
N CYS A 94 54.86 4.46 -41.04
CA CYS A 94 53.64 3.67 -41.35
C CYS A 94 54.01 2.18 -41.62
N SER A 95 53.12 1.18 -41.78
CA SER A 95 51.68 1.18 -42.09
C SER A 95 50.99 -0.15 -41.72
N THR A 96 49.65 -0.11 -41.55
CA THR A 96 48.64 -1.19 -41.80
C THR A 96 48.98 -2.68 -41.57
N TYR A 97 48.18 -3.38 -40.76
CA TYR A 97 47.26 -4.44 -41.24
C TYR A 97 46.23 -4.90 -40.18
N THR A 98 45.01 -5.23 -40.64
CA THR A 98 43.92 -5.98 -39.97
C THR A 98 43.85 -6.05 -38.43
N ARG A 99 42.95 -5.24 -37.84
CA ARG A 99 42.47 -5.40 -36.46
C ARG A 99 41.33 -6.44 -36.39
N LYS A 100 41.57 -7.61 -35.79
CA LYS A 100 40.51 -8.52 -35.32
C LYS A 100 40.45 -8.52 -33.78
N ASN A 101 39.31 -8.94 -33.24
CA ASN A 101 38.97 -8.84 -31.82
C ASN A 101 39.87 -9.70 -30.91
N LEU A 102 40.13 -9.20 -29.71
CA LEU A 102 40.15 -10.00 -28.47
C LEU A 102 40.01 -9.06 -27.27
N ARG A 103 38.92 -9.14 -26.49
CA ARG A 103 38.75 -8.37 -25.24
C ARG A 103 37.67 -8.95 -24.31
N GLU A 104 37.96 -10.09 -23.72
CA GLU A 104 37.30 -10.66 -22.52
C GLU A 104 38.35 -11.58 -21.88
N PRO A 105 38.68 -11.37 -20.59
CA PRO A 105 38.13 -12.27 -19.57
C PRO A 105 37.91 -11.57 -18.21
N GLU A 106 36.80 -10.85 -18.05
CA GLU A 106 36.30 -10.45 -16.71
C GLU A 106 35.07 -11.25 -16.27
N GLU A 107 34.31 -11.84 -17.19
CA GLU A 107 33.08 -12.59 -16.83
C GLU A 107 33.36 -13.95 -16.17
N GLU A 108 34.46 -14.64 -16.50
CA GLU A 108 34.76 -15.97 -15.90
C GLU A 108 35.03 -15.89 -14.39
N LEU A 109 35.72 -14.84 -13.92
CA LEU A 109 35.97 -14.62 -12.49
C LEU A 109 34.68 -14.29 -11.72
N LEU A 110 33.74 -13.56 -12.36
CA LEU A 110 32.41 -13.32 -11.79
C LEU A 110 31.52 -14.58 -11.79
N GLN A 111 31.73 -15.54 -12.70
CA GLN A 111 31.08 -16.85 -12.61
C GLN A 111 31.68 -17.72 -11.50
N GLN A 112 32.98 -17.64 -11.23
CA GLN A 112 33.61 -18.47 -10.20
C GLN A 112 33.12 -18.12 -8.79
N PHE A 113 32.94 -16.83 -8.47
CA PHE A 113 32.30 -16.38 -7.21
C PHE A 113 30.78 -16.68 -7.13
N LYS A 114 30.15 -17.13 -8.22
CA LYS A 114 28.71 -17.43 -8.28
C LYS A 114 28.39 -18.94 -8.29
N ARG A 115 29.42 -19.80 -8.30
CA ARG A 115 29.25 -21.26 -8.50
C ARG A 115 29.13 -22.08 -7.18
N GLU A 116 29.38 -21.49 -6.01
CA GLU A 116 29.23 -22.20 -4.72
C GLU A 116 27.80 -22.23 -4.14
N GLU A 117 26.84 -21.46 -4.67
CA GLU A 117 25.42 -21.54 -4.22
C GLU A 117 24.60 -22.65 -4.89
N VAL A 118 25.22 -23.56 -5.66
CA VAL A 118 24.50 -24.61 -6.44
C VAL A 118 24.75 -26.03 -5.91
N SER A 119 24.61 -26.22 -4.59
CA SER A 119 24.36 -27.55 -4.00
C SER A 119 23.54 -27.47 -2.70
N ALA A 120 22.45 -26.71 -2.74
CA ALA A 120 21.58 -26.45 -1.58
C ALA A 120 20.10 -26.81 -1.83
N THR A 121 19.82 -27.87 -2.61
CA THR A 121 18.47 -28.43 -2.90
C THR A 121 17.78 -29.08 -1.68
N GLY A 122 18.03 -28.54 -0.49
CA GLY A 122 17.45 -28.89 0.80
C GLY A 122 17.45 -27.73 1.81
N GLY A 123 18.04 -26.56 1.50
CA GLY A 123 18.16 -25.44 2.45
C GLY A 123 16.81 -24.86 2.92
N PHE A 124 15.79 -24.93 2.07
CA PHE A 124 14.43 -24.46 2.39
C PHE A 124 13.66 -25.36 3.39
N SER A 125 14.11 -26.60 3.68
CA SER A 125 13.45 -27.41 4.71
C SER A 125 13.97 -27.07 6.11
N ALA A 126 15.30 -26.96 6.29
CA ALA A 126 15.93 -26.85 7.61
C ALA A 126 15.53 -25.58 8.38
N HIS A 127 15.53 -24.42 7.74
CA HIS A 127 15.13 -23.16 8.40
C HIS A 127 13.64 -23.16 8.79
N TYR A 128 12.77 -23.70 7.92
CA TYR A 128 11.34 -23.79 8.19
C TYR A 128 11.02 -24.87 9.23
N LEU A 129 11.77 -25.97 9.29
CA LEU A 129 11.73 -26.96 10.36
C LEU A 129 12.14 -26.34 11.70
N SER A 130 13.25 -25.61 11.76
CA SER A 130 13.69 -24.92 12.98
C SER A 130 12.64 -23.92 13.47
N MET A 131 12.09 -23.09 12.58
CA MET A 131 11.03 -22.13 12.92
C MET A 131 9.71 -22.83 13.32
N PHE A 132 9.36 -23.95 12.69
CA PHE A 132 8.20 -24.76 13.06
C PHE A 132 8.37 -25.41 14.43
N LEU A 133 9.55 -25.96 14.73
CA LEU A 133 9.86 -26.55 16.03
C LEU A 133 9.86 -25.50 17.14
N LEU A 134 10.42 -24.31 16.89
CA LEU A 134 10.42 -23.20 17.85
C LEU A 134 8.99 -22.67 18.12
N THR A 135 8.16 -22.53 17.07
CA THR A 135 6.76 -22.09 17.23
C THR A 135 5.89 -23.16 17.87
N ALA A 136 6.08 -24.45 17.54
CA ALA A 136 5.42 -25.57 18.20
C ALA A 136 5.82 -25.68 19.68
N ALA A 137 7.09 -25.50 20.03
CA ALA A 137 7.56 -25.46 21.42
C ALA A 137 6.96 -24.26 22.18
N CYS A 138 6.91 -23.08 21.57
CA CYS A 138 6.27 -21.90 22.17
C CYS A 138 4.77 -22.13 22.43
N LEU A 139 4.04 -22.67 21.44
CA LEU A 139 2.63 -23.05 21.60
C LEU A 139 2.44 -24.13 22.67
N PHE A 140 3.33 -25.11 22.75
CA PHE A 140 3.31 -26.14 23.79
C PHE A 140 3.45 -25.54 25.20
N PHE A 141 4.45 -24.67 25.43
CA PHE A 141 4.62 -23.99 26.71
C PHE A 141 3.47 -23.01 27.04
N LEU A 142 2.88 -22.34 26.04
CA LEU A 142 1.69 -21.52 26.23
C LEU A 142 0.46 -22.35 26.63
N ILE A 143 0.24 -23.51 25.99
CA ILE A 143 -0.84 -24.44 26.35
C ILE A 143 -0.61 -25.01 27.75
N LEU A 144 0.63 -25.40 28.10
CA LEU A 144 0.97 -25.83 29.46
C LEU A 144 0.75 -24.72 30.50
N GLY A 145 1.17 -23.49 30.23
CA GLY A 145 0.95 -22.35 31.12
C GLY A 145 -0.53 -22.04 31.34
N LEU A 146 -1.32 -21.97 30.27
CA LEU A 146 -2.77 -21.72 30.34
C LEU A 146 -3.54 -22.86 31.02
N THR A 147 -3.15 -24.12 30.79
CA THR A 147 -3.76 -25.27 31.48
C THR A 147 -3.34 -25.35 32.94
N TYR A 148 -2.09 -25.03 33.30
CA TYR A 148 -1.63 -24.93 34.68
C TYR A 148 -2.38 -23.85 35.46
N ILE A 149 -2.54 -22.64 34.89
CA ILE A 149 -3.33 -21.56 35.48
C ILE A 149 -4.79 -22.01 35.67
N ARG A 150 -5.38 -22.70 34.68
CA ARG A 150 -6.75 -23.25 34.79
C ARG A 150 -6.89 -24.34 35.84
N MET A 151 -5.89 -25.20 36.03
CA MET A 151 -5.89 -26.21 37.09
C MET A 151 -5.76 -25.57 38.47
N ARG A 152 -4.87 -24.59 38.64
CA ARG A 152 -4.68 -23.87 39.90
C ARG A 152 -5.89 -23.02 40.30
N GLY A 153 -6.57 -22.41 39.33
CA GLY A 153 -7.82 -21.66 39.54
C GLY A 153 -9.04 -22.50 39.96
N SER A 154 -8.92 -23.83 40.03
CA SER A 154 -9.93 -24.75 40.59
C SER A 154 -9.41 -25.48 41.84
N GLY A 155 -8.26 -25.06 42.37
CA GLY A 155 -7.55 -25.69 43.48
C GLY A 155 -7.17 -24.69 44.59
N GLY A 156 -7.91 -23.59 44.71
CA GLY A 156 -7.88 -22.77 45.92
C GLY A 156 -8.48 -23.57 47.07
N THR A 157 -7.66 -23.95 48.04
CA THR A 157 -8.13 -24.45 49.33
C THR A 157 -8.57 -23.25 50.16
N ASP A 158 -9.79 -22.75 49.93
CA ASP A 158 -10.34 -21.67 50.75
C ASP A 158 -10.51 -22.18 52.20
N PRO A 159 -9.91 -21.50 53.20
CA PRO A 159 -10.04 -21.88 54.62
C PRO A 159 -11.39 -21.43 55.21
N GLY A 160 -12.48 -21.55 54.43
CA GLY A 160 -13.80 -21.01 54.77
C GLY A 160 -14.40 -21.67 56.03
N ILE A 161 -14.26 -23.00 56.14
CA ILE A 161 -14.81 -23.77 57.27
C ILE A 161 -14.08 -23.44 58.59
N SER A 162 -12.84 -22.92 58.56
CA SER A 162 -12.05 -22.65 59.78
C SER A 162 -12.29 -21.28 60.42
N ASN A 163 -13.27 -20.49 59.97
CA ASN A 163 -13.58 -19.17 60.53
C ASN A 163 -15.03 -19.00 61.02
N ILE A 164 -15.73 -20.11 61.33
CA ILE A 164 -16.93 -20.03 62.17
C ILE A 164 -16.49 -19.51 63.55
N LYS A 165 -16.95 -18.30 63.87
CA LYS A 165 -16.56 -17.58 65.08
C LYS A 165 -17.50 -17.98 66.22
N PRO A 166 -17.08 -18.83 67.17
CA PRO A 166 -18.01 -19.48 68.09
C PRO A 166 -18.75 -18.46 68.95
N HIS A 167 -20.06 -18.61 69.06
CA HIS A 167 -20.90 -17.77 69.90
C HIS A 167 -20.58 -18.05 71.39
N PRO A 168 -20.60 -17.03 72.27
CA PRO A 168 -20.26 -17.22 73.68
C PRO A 168 -21.41 -17.85 74.50
N CYS A 169 -21.75 -19.10 74.18
CA CYS A 169 -22.68 -19.95 74.93
C CYS A 169 -21.94 -21.10 75.65
N ASP A 170 -22.65 -22.07 76.20
CA ASP A 170 -22.15 -22.91 77.30
C ASP A 170 -21.19 -24.04 76.86
N VAL A 171 -20.69 -24.81 77.84
CA VAL A 171 -19.63 -25.82 77.60
C VAL A 171 -20.13 -27.03 76.80
N ASP A 172 -21.38 -27.47 77.01
CA ASP A 172 -21.99 -28.59 76.28
C ASP A 172 -22.42 -28.21 74.85
N ASP A 173 -22.96 -27.00 74.63
CA ASP A 173 -23.33 -26.51 73.28
C ASP A 173 -22.13 -26.61 72.32
N LYS A 174 -20.93 -26.26 72.81
CA LYS A 174 -19.66 -26.34 72.06
C LYS A 174 -19.17 -27.76 71.81
N ILE A 175 -19.77 -28.79 72.41
CA ILE A 175 -19.53 -30.19 72.06
C ILE A 175 -20.48 -30.59 70.94
N GLU A 176 -21.77 -30.27 71.05
CA GLU A 176 -22.76 -30.56 69.99
C GLU A 176 -22.45 -29.82 68.67
N GLU A 177 -22.12 -28.52 68.74
CA GLU A 177 -21.68 -27.70 67.61
C GLU A 177 -20.52 -28.37 66.85
N ARG A 178 -19.50 -28.86 67.56
CA ARG A 178 -18.35 -29.53 66.95
C ARG A 178 -18.68 -30.91 66.37
N VAL A 179 -19.59 -31.67 66.98
CA VAL A 179 -20.07 -32.94 66.39
C VAL A 179 -20.82 -32.67 65.08
N ILE A 180 -21.70 -31.67 65.05
CA ILE A 180 -22.44 -31.30 63.83
C ILE A 180 -21.48 -30.80 62.74
N LEU A 181 -20.46 -29.99 63.06
CA LEU A 181 -19.46 -29.56 62.08
C LEU A 181 -18.65 -30.74 61.50
N ILE A 182 -18.37 -31.79 62.28
CA ILE A 182 -17.71 -33.02 61.78
C ILE A 182 -18.64 -33.79 60.83
N ILE A 183 -19.95 -33.88 61.13
CA ILE A 183 -20.94 -34.50 60.25
C ILE A 183 -21.07 -33.71 58.94
N LEU A 184 -21.24 -32.38 59.03
CA LEU A 184 -21.31 -31.48 57.87
C LEU A 184 -20.06 -31.56 56.99
N HIS A 185 -18.86 -31.62 57.58
CA HIS A 185 -17.61 -31.72 56.84
C HIS A 185 -17.48 -33.06 56.08
N ARG A 186 -17.87 -34.19 56.71
CA ARG A 186 -17.87 -35.51 56.05
C ARG A 186 -18.94 -35.61 54.97
N LEU A 187 -20.13 -35.09 55.22
CA LEU A 187 -21.21 -35.02 54.24
C LEU A 187 -20.80 -34.15 53.03
N HIS A 188 -20.15 -33.00 53.28
CA HIS A 188 -19.58 -32.16 52.24
C HIS A 188 -18.55 -32.90 51.40
N ASP A 189 -17.55 -33.57 52.00
CA ASP A 189 -16.52 -34.31 51.25
C ASP A 189 -17.11 -35.44 50.39
N HIS A 190 -18.12 -36.15 50.92
CA HIS A 190 -18.84 -37.19 50.18
C HIS A 190 -19.63 -36.62 48.99
N LEU A 191 -20.42 -35.56 49.20
CA LEU A 191 -21.18 -34.88 48.14
C LEU A 191 -20.26 -34.22 47.10
N ALA A 192 -19.13 -33.65 47.54
CA ALA A 192 -18.13 -33.05 46.68
C ALA A 192 -17.48 -34.11 45.78
N LYS A 193 -17.22 -35.31 46.29
CA LYS A 193 -16.74 -36.44 45.49
C LYS A 193 -17.78 -36.89 44.46
N ILE A 194 -19.04 -37.12 44.86
CA ILE A 194 -20.12 -37.51 43.92
C ILE A 194 -20.28 -36.48 42.79
N ALA A 195 -20.35 -35.20 43.14
CA ALA A 195 -20.43 -34.11 42.16
C ALA A 195 -19.16 -34.02 41.30
N GLY A 196 -17.99 -34.36 41.85
CA GLY A 196 -16.72 -34.45 41.14
C GLY A 196 -16.69 -35.56 40.10
N ASP A 197 -16.98 -36.80 40.50
CA ASP A 197 -16.98 -37.98 39.63
C ASP A 197 -18.05 -37.85 38.51
N TYR A 198 -19.22 -37.29 38.83
CA TYR A 198 -20.26 -36.94 37.84
C TYR A 198 -19.79 -35.88 36.83
N ASP A 199 -19.23 -34.75 37.29
CA ASP A 199 -18.67 -33.70 36.43
C ASP A 199 -17.47 -34.19 35.56
N CYS A 200 -16.87 -35.32 35.95
CA CYS A 200 -15.79 -36.00 35.22
C CYS A 200 -16.27 -37.04 34.21
N GLY A 201 -17.58 -37.33 34.17
CA GLY A 201 -18.22 -38.23 33.22
C GLY A 201 -18.41 -39.67 33.71
N ASP A 202 -18.23 -39.96 35.01
CA ASP A 202 -18.59 -41.26 35.58
C ASP A 202 -20.10 -41.35 35.87
N HIS A 203 -20.87 -41.42 34.79
CA HIS A 203 -22.31 -41.67 34.83
C HIS A 203 -22.65 -43.15 35.03
N VAL A 204 -21.66 -44.02 35.28
CA VAL A 204 -21.86 -45.45 35.56
C VAL A 204 -22.12 -45.64 37.04
N HIS A 205 -21.32 -45.01 37.90
CA HIS A 205 -21.50 -45.10 39.36
C HIS A 205 -22.50 -44.06 39.90
N TYR A 206 -22.55 -42.83 39.35
CA TYR A 206 -23.47 -41.79 39.81
C TYR A 206 -24.33 -41.24 38.67
N LYS A 207 -25.64 -41.51 38.71
CA LYS A 207 -26.60 -41.08 37.66
C LYS A 207 -26.93 -39.59 37.71
N ASN A 208 -26.83 -38.98 38.89
CA ASN A 208 -27.16 -37.58 39.16
C ASN A 208 -25.97 -36.89 39.83
N ARG A 209 -25.91 -35.55 39.71
CA ARG A 209 -24.96 -34.70 40.44
C ARG A 209 -25.30 -34.52 41.93
N SER A 210 -26.55 -34.85 42.30
CA SER A 210 -27.10 -34.73 43.64
C SER A 210 -27.49 -36.09 44.23
N LEU A 211 -27.39 -36.19 45.55
CA LEU A 211 -27.72 -37.36 46.38
C LEU A 211 -29.11 -37.17 47.01
N SER A 212 -29.89 -38.21 47.29
CA SER A 212 -31.16 -38.03 48.01
C SER A 212 -30.93 -37.83 49.51
N VAL A 213 -31.93 -37.27 50.21
CA VAL A 213 -31.88 -37.15 51.68
C VAL A 213 -31.85 -38.52 52.37
N GLN A 214 -32.48 -39.55 51.80
CA GLN A 214 -32.40 -40.92 52.32
C GLN A 214 -30.96 -41.47 52.24
N ASP A 215 -30.34 -41.44 51.06
CA ASP A 215 -28.97 -41.98 50.88
C ASP A 215 -27.95 -41.18 51.72
N ALA A 216 -28.16 -39.87 51.88
CA ALA A 216 -27.33 -39.00 52.70
C ALA A 216 -27.49 -39.28 54.21
N ALA A 217 -28.70 -39.60 54.67
CA ALA A 217 -28.94 -40.05 56.04
C ALA A 217 -28.27 -41.41 56.26
N GLU A 218 -28.44 -42.38 55.33
CA GLU A 218 -27.78 -43.69 55.37
C GLU A 218 -26.26 -43.55 55.54
N TYR A 219 -25.61 -42.69 54.74
CA TYR A 219 -24.18 -42.39 54.85
C TYR A 219 -23.76 -41.85 56.23
N VAL A 220 -24.60 -41.07 56.91
CA VAL A 220 -24.33 -40.53 58.25
C VAL A 220 -24.61 -41.56 59.35
N THR A 221 -25.57 -42.49 59.17
CA THR A 221 -25.89 -43.54 60.16
C THR A 221 -24.69 -44.42 60.52
N VAL A 222 -23.77 -44.61 59.58
CA VAL A 222 -22.54 -45.42 59.71
C VAL A 222 -21.57 -44.86 60.78
N LEU A 223 -21.80 -43.65 61.29
CA LEU A 223 -20.84 -42.90 62.10
C LEU A 223 -21.21 -42.73 63.58
N ASP A 224 -22.49 -42.81 63.95
CA ASP A 224 -23.00 -42.50 65.31
C ASP A 224 -24.41 -43.13 65.50
N PRO A 225 -24.72 -43.84 66.60
CA PRO A 225 -26.08 -44.35 66.84
C PRO A 225 -27.15 -43.28 67.08
N ASN A 226 -26.82 -42.02 67.42
CA ASN A 226 -27.81 -40.93 67.60
C ASN A 226 -27.82 -39.94 66.41
N HIS A 227 -27.81 -40.46 65.18
CA HIS A 227 -27.60 -39.69 63.95
C HIS A 227 -28.81 -38.88 63.48
N ASP A 228 -30.04 -39.40 63.58
CA ASP A 228 -31.21 -38.79 62.90
C ASP A 228 -31.53 -37.38 63.40
N GLU A 229 -31.53 -37.19 64.73
CA GLU A 229 -31.74 -35.88 65.33
C GLU A 229 -30.61 -34.90 64.97
N ARG A 230 -29.36 -35.36 65.05
CA ARG A 230 -28.16 -34.58 64.69
C ARG A 230 -28.13 -34.21 63.21
N PHE A 231 -28.54 -35.09 62.31
CA PHE A 231 -28.63 -34.86 60.88
C PHE A 231 -29.73 -33.84 60.55
N ASN A 232 -30.92 -33.96 61.13
CA ASN A 232 -31.97 -32.96 60.97
C ASN A 232 -31.54 -31.58 61.51
N ARG A 233 -30.85 -31.53 62.66
CA ARG A 233 -30.27 -30.31 63.23
C ARG A 233 -29.18 -29.71 62.33
N SER A 234 -28.38 -30.56 61.68
CA SER A 234 -27.39 -30.16 60.66
C SER A 234 -28.07 -29.46 59.47
N LEU A 235 -29.18 -30.01 58.97
CA LEU A 235 -29.96 -29.43 57.86
C LEU A 235 -30.64 -28.11 58.27
N GLN A 236 -31.14 -27.99 59.50
CA GLN A 236 -31.66 -26.73 60.04
C GLN A 236 -30.56 -25.65 60.10
N TRP A 237 -29.34 -26.00 60.52
CA TRP A 237 -28.23 -25.04 60.58
C TRP A 237 -27.81 -24.56 59.19
N ILE A 238 -27.81 -25.43 58.16
CA ILE A 238 -27.58 -25.00 56.76
C ILE A 238 -28.66 -23.98 56.32
N LEU A 239 -29.93 -24.20 56.66
CA LEU A 239 -31.03 -23.28 56.31
C LEU A 239 -30.98 -21.93 57.07
N GLN A 240 -30.38 -21.91 58.26
CA GLN A 240 -30.22 -20.70 59.08
C GLN A 240 -28.91 -19.94 58.80
N SER A 241 -27.91 -20.60 58.20
CA SER A 241 -26.64 -20.00 57.81
C SER A 241 -26.81 -18.98 56.67
N THR A 242 -26.18 -17.81 56.81
CA THR A 242 -25.99 -16.87 55.69
C THR A 242 -24.85 -17.25 54.76
N ASP A 243 -23.97 -18.15 55.22
CA ASP A 243 -22.66 -18.41 54.62
C ASP A 243 -22.72 -19.72 53.82
N ASP A 244 -21.99 -19.79 52.69
CA ASP A 244 -21.94 -20.98 51.83
C ASP A 244 -21.11 -22.09 52.51
N LEU A 245 -21.80 -23.03 53.15
CA LEU A 245 -21.24 -24.22 53.79
C LEU A 245 -20.84 -25.32 52.78
N GLY A 246 -20.85 -25.03 51.48
CA GLY A 246 -20.48 -25.95 50.40
C GLY A 246 -21.56 -26.95 49.99
N ILE A 247 -22.70 -26.94 50.69
CA ILE A 247 -23.83 -27.85 50.52
C ILE A 247 -25.09 -27.06 50.15
N LYS A 248 -25.62 -27.32 48.95
CA LYS A 248 -26.86 -26.77 48.43
C LYS A 248 -28.01 -27.75 48.65
N LEU A 249 -29.05 -27.27 49.34
CA LEU A 249 -30.30 -28.00 49.57
C LEU A 249 -31.26 -27.78 48.39
N ILE A 250 -31.82 -28.87 47.86
CA ILE A 250 -32.75 -28.86 46.72
C ILE A 250 -34.06 -29.51 47.14
N GLY A 251 -35.17 -28.77 46.98
CA GLY A 251 -36.50 -29.24 47.32
C GLY A 251 -37.22 -29.98 46.20
N GLY A 252 -38.54 -30.08 46.29
CA GLY A 252 -39.38 -30.64 45.23
C GLY A 252 -39.36 -29.87 43.90
N ASN A 253 -39.13 -28.56 43.95
CA ASN A 253 -39.04 -27.67 42.80
C ASN A 253 -37.64 -27.02 42.78
N THR A 254 -36.88 -27.18 41.69
CA THR A 254 -35.46 -26.79 41.60
C THR A 254 -35.21 -25.27 41.64
N GLU A 255 -36.24 -24.45 41.42
CA GLU A 255 -36.13 -22.99 41.30
C GLU A 255 -36.46 -22.21 42.58
N MET A 256 -37.14 -22.84 43.55
CA MET A 256 -37.40 -22.22 44.86
C MET A 256 -36.27 -22.53 45.84
N LYS A 257 -35.88 -21.52 46.64
CA LYS A 257 -35.09 -21.75 47.86
C LYS A 257 -35.95 -22.52 48.86
N VAL A 258 -35.39 -23.58 49.42
CA VAL A 258 -36.01 -24.37 50.49
C VAL A 258 -36.14 -23.54 51.76
N THR A 259 -37.25 -23.68 52.49
CA THR A 259 -37.49 -22.95 53.75
C THR A 259 -37.59 -23.87 54.96
N ASN A 260 -38.05 -25.11 54.79
CA ASN A 260 -38.16 -26.11 55.85
C ASN A 260 -37.36 -27.38 55.52
N VAL A 261 -36.80 -28.07 56.53
CA VAL A 261 -36.06 -29.32 56.31
C VAL A 261 -36.92 -30.41 55.65
N THR A 262 -38.22 -30.43 55.94
CA THR A 262 -39.22 -31.34 55.34
C THR A 262 -39.46 -31.14 53.84
N GLU A 263 -39.02 -30.02 53.28
CA GLU A 263 -39.11 -29.71 51.84
C GLU A 263 -37.89 -30.22 51.06
N VAL A 264 -36.75 -30.49 51.73
CA VAL A 264 -35.51 -30.98 51.11
C VAL A 264 -35.72 -32.39 50.55
N ARG A 265 -35.31 -32.61 49.31
CA ARG A 265 -35.30 -33.95 48.67
C ARG A 265 -33.93 -34.39 48.21
N TYR A 266 -33.08 -33.45 47.81
CA TYR A 266 -31.72 -33.73 47.35
C TYR A 266 -30.69 -32.77 47.93
N LEU A 267 -29.46 -33.27 48.05
CA LEU A 267 -28.27 -32.57 48.48
C LEU A 267 -27.27 -32.51 47.32
N GLU A 268 -26.70 -31.33 47.07
CA GLU A 268 -25.73 -31.09 46.00
C GLU A 268 -24.52 -30.32 46.55
N SER A 269 -23.29 -30.68 46.18
CA SER A 269 -22.12 -29.86 46.52
C SER A 269 -21.94 -28.70 45.54
N THR A 270 -21.65 -27.51 46.07
CA THR A 270 -21.24 -26.35 45.26
C THR A 270 -19.80 -26.49 44.75
N HIS A 271 -18.94 -27.24 45.47
CA HIS A 271 -17.50 -27.38 45.21
C HIS A 271 -17.08 -28.82 44.86
N PRO A 272 -17.23 -29.28 43.60
CA PRO A 272 -16.90 -30.65 43.17
C PRO A 272 -15.40 -31.01 43.28
N GLN A 273 -15.13 -32.12 43.97
CA GLN A 273 -13.79 -32.70 44.19
C GLN A 273 -13.34 -33.54 42.99
N MET A 274 -13.07 -32.88 41.85
CA MET A 274 -12.60 -33.56 40.64
C MET A 274 -11.15 -34.07 40.75
N SER A 275 -10.92 -35.31 40.31
CA SER A 275 -9.58 -35.90 40.15
C SER A 275 -8.65 -35.06 39.25
N PHE A 276 -7.34 -35.07 39.53
CA PHE A 276 -6.32 -34.34 38.75
C PHE A 276 -6.37 -34.65 37.25
N ILE A 277 -6.58 -35.90 36.86
CA ILE A 277 -6.65 -36.33 35.44
C ILE A 277 -7.86 -35.69 34.74
N CYS A 278 -8.99 -35.62 35.44
CA CYS A 278 -10.21 -34.98 34.95
C CYS A 278 -10.04 -33.45 34.84
N ARG A 279 -9.49 -32.79 35.88
CA ARG A 279 -9.16 -31.36 35.86
C ARG A 279 -8.21 -31.01 34.70
N PHE A 280 -7.16 -31.83 34.49
CA PHE A 280 -6.24 -31.70 33.36
C PHE A 280 -6.98 -31.83 32.02
N ARG A 281 -7.74 -32.92 31.81
CA ARG A 281 -8.48 -33.19 30.55
C ARG A 281 -9.45 -32.06 30.21
N ARG A 282 -10.26 -31.61 31.18
CA ARG A 282 -11.25 -30.52 31.01
C ARG A 282 -10.57 -29.18 30.75
N ALA A 283 -9.47 -28.87 31.44
CA ALA A 283 -8.67 -27.67 31.19
C ALA A 283 -8.04 -27.68 29.79
N PHE A 284 -7.37 -28.77 29.41
CA PHE A 284 -6.68 -28.94 28.12
C PHE A 284 -7.65 -28.81 26.94
N LEU A 285 -8.77 -29.53 26.96
CA LEU A 285 -9.77 -29.44 25.90
C LEU A 285 -10.37 -28.04 25.79
N THR A 286 -10.62 -27.35 26.91
CA THR A 286 -11.15 -25.98 26.90
C THR A 286 -10.15 -24.96 26.32
N VAL A 287 -8.86 -25.09 26.67
CA VAL A 287 -7.78 -24.24 26.13
C VAL A 287 -7.61 -24.50 24.63
N LEU A 288 -7.53 -25.77 24.22
CA LEU A 288 -7.37 -26.17 22.83
C LEU A 288 -8.52 -25.68 21.94
N HIS A 289 -9.77 -25.84 22.39
CA HIS A 289 -10.94 -25.36 21.65
C HIS A 289 -10.98 -23.83 21.51
N ARG A 290 -10.65 -23.08 22.58
CA ARG A 290 -10.57 -21.61 22.52
C ARG A 290 -9.44 -21.13 21.59
N MET A 291 -8.28 -21.81 21.60
CA MET A 291 -7.19 -21.51 20.67
C MET A 291 -7.55 -21.84 19.22
N PHE A 292 -8.27 -22.94 18.97
CA PHE A 292 -8.75 -23.28 17.63
C PHE A 292 -9.70 -22.22 17.06
N ILE A 293 -10.69 -21.76 17.84
CA ILE A 293 -11.60 -20.67 17.42
C ILE A 293 -10.82 -19.39 17.08
N PHE A 294 -9.83 -19.02 17.91
CA PHE A 294 -8.99 -17.85 17.65
C PHE A 294 -8.19 -17.98 16.34
N LEU A 295 -7.57 -19.13 16.10
CA LEU A 295 -6.81 -19.41 14.88
C LEU A 295 -7.71 -19.40 13.62
N VAL A 296 -8.93 -19.92 13.70
CA VAL A 296 -9.92 -19.83 12.61
C VAL A 296 -10.28 -18.36 12.32
N GLY A 297 -10.52 -17.54 13.35
CA GLY A 297 -10.76 -16.10 13.18
C GLY A 297 -9.61 -15.37 12.49
N VAL A 298 -8.36 -15.61 12.91
CA VAL A 298 -7.16 -15.06 12.26
C VAL A 298 -7.04 -15.53 10.81
N GLY A 299 -7.34 -16.81 10.53
CA GLY A 299 -7.35 -17.36 9.18
C GLY A 299 -8.37 -16.69 8.25
N ILE A 300 -9.57 -16.41 8.73
CA ILE A 300 -10.60 -15.67 7.99
C ILE A 300 -10.13 -14.25 7.67
N VAL A 301 -9.62 -13.51 8.67
CA VAL A 301 -9.11 -12.14 8.47
C VAL A 301 -7.96 -12.12 7.45
N TRP A 302 -7.02 -13.07 7.54
CA TRP A 302 -5.92 -13.20 6.58
C TRP A 302 -6.43 -13.53 5.17
N GLY A 303 -7.45 -14.39 5.05
CA GLY A 303 -8.14 -14.69 3.79
C GLY A 303 -8.79 -13.47 3.15
N VAL A 304 -9.50 -12.65 3.94
CA VAL A 304 -10.10 -11.38 3.48
C VAL A 304 -9.03 -10.39 3.03
N LEU A 305 -7.95 -10.20 3.80
CA LEU A 305 -6.84 -9.32 3.42
C LEU A 305 -6.13 -9.80 2.14
N ARG A 306 -5.96 -11.11 1.97
CA ARG A 306 -5.44 -11.72 0.74
C ARG A 306 -6.38 -11.49 -0.45
N TYR A 307 -7.69 -11.60 -0.26
CA TYR A 307 -8.70 -11.33 -1.28
C TYR A 307 -8.73 -9.85 -1.68
N MET A 308 -8.69 -8.92 -0.72
CA MET A 308 -8.60 -7.47 -1.00
C MET A 308 -7.32 -7.13 -1.77
N LYS A 309 -6.16 -7.67 -1.37
CA LYS A 309 -4.88 -7.49 -2.08
C LYS A 309 -4.81 -8.22 -3.44
N TYR A 310 -5.75 -9.12 -3.72
CA TYR A 310 -5.96 -9.69 -5.06
C TYR A 310 -6.87 -8.80 -5.91
N ARG A 311 -8.04 -8.40 -5.37
CA ARG A 311 -8.98 -7.47 -6.02
C ARG A 311 -8.31 -6.17 -6.45
N TRP A 312 -7.60 -5.51 -5.53
CA TRP A 312 -6.92 -4.24 -5.80
C TRP A 312 -5.92 -4.35 -6.96
N ARG A 313 -5.06 -5.37 -6.94
CA ARG A 313 -4.08 -5.57 -8.03
C ARG A 313 -4.73 -5.96 -9.36
N LYS A 314 -5.85 -6.69 -9.34
CA LYS A 314 -6.62 -6.98 -10.55
C LYS A 314 -7.16 -5.69 -11.17
N GLU A 315 -7.84 -4.88 -10.36
CA GLU A 315 -8.40 -3.58 -10.77
C GLU A 315 -7.32 -2.61 -11.25
N GLU A 316 -6.17 -2.54 -10.57
CA GLU A 316 -4.99 -1.77 -11.00
C GLU A 316 -4.46 -2.23 -12.37
N THR A 317 -4.40 -3.55 -12.64
CA THR A 317 -4.01 -4.05 -13.96
C THR A 317 -5.06 -3.78 -15.06
N GLU A 318 -6.35 -3.81 -14.73
CA GLU A 318 -7.44 -3.50 -15.66
C GLU A 318 -7.46 -2.01 -16.01
N ASN A 319 -7.33 -1.13 -15.01
CA ASN A 319 -7.23 0.32 -15.19
C ASN A 319 -5.95 0.69 -15.96
N ARG A 320 -4.80 0.05 -15.69
CA ARG A 320 -3.57 0.29 -16.46
C ARG A 320 -3.69 -0.15 -17.92
N GLN A 321 -4.38 -1.25 -18.21
CA GLN A 321 -4.67 -1.68 -19.59
C GLN A 321 -5.64 -0.71 -20.30
N MET A 322 -6.60 -0.14 -19.58
CA MET A 322 -7.48 0.91 -20.11
C MET A 322 -6.68 2.17 -20.50
N TYR A 323 -5.81 2.68 -19.63
CA TYR A 323 -4.99 3.86 -19.94
C TYR A 323 -3.98 3.60 -21.08
N ASP A 324 -3.32 2.44 -21.11
CA ASP A 324 -2.44 2.00 -22.20
C ASP A 324 -3.18 1.87 -23.56
N MET A 325 -4.47 1.53 -23.55
CA MET A 325 -5.32 1.54 -24.74
C MET A 325 -5.72 2.96 -25.16
N VAL A 326 -6.08 3.82 -24.19
CA VAL A 326 -6.45 5.24 -24.43
C VAL A 326 -5.28 6.02 -25.03
N GLU A 327 -4.06 5.84 -24.51
CA GLU A 327 -2.82 6.43 -25.02
C GLU A 327 -2.59 6.06 -26.50
N LYS A 328 -2.74 4.77 -26.85
CA LYS A 328 -2.60 4.28 -28.22
C LYS A 328 -3.68 4.79 -29.18
N ILE A 329 -4.92 4.96 -28.71
CA ILE A 329 -5.99 5.58 -29.49
C ILE A 329 -5.66 7.06 -29.77
N ILE A 330 -5.18 7.78 -28.76
CA ILE A 330 -4.78 9.19 -28.86
C ILE A 330 -3.62 9.36 -29.85
N ASP A 331 -2.61 8.49 -29.81
CA ASP A 331 -1.45 8.60 -30.70
C ASP A 331 -1.76 8.23 -32.16
N VAL A 332 -2.66 7.28 -32.42
CA VAL A 332 -3.17 7.02 -33.80
C VAL A 332 -3.97 8.22 -34.32
N LEU A 333 -4.83 8.82 -33.50
CA LEU A 333 -5.61 10.00 -33.91
C LEU A 333 -4.75 11.26 -34.09
N ARG A 334 -3.68 11.41 -33.29
CA ARG A 334 -2.72 12.50 -33.40
C ARG A 334 -1.86 12.38 -34.67
N SER A 335 -1.25 11.23 -34.89
CA SER A 335 -0.42 10.98 -36.09
C SER A 335 -1.23 11.04 -37.39
N HIS A 336 -2.50 10.59 -37.38
CA HIS A 336 -3.42 10.81 -38.51
C HIS A 336 -3.70 12.29 -38.75
N ASN A 337 -3.91 13.09 -37.70
CA ASN A 337 -4.10 14.54 -37.83
C ASN A 337 -2.84 15.24 -38.37
N GLU A 338 -1.65 14.90 -37.85
CA GLU A 338 -0.36 15.41 -38.34
C GLU A 338 -0.19 15.09 -39.85
N ALA A 339 -0.49 13.86 -40.28
CA ALA A 339 -0.47 13.48 -41.69
C ALA A 339 -1.50 14.24 -42.56
N CYS A 340 -2.68 14.58 -42.02
CA CYS A 340 -3.69 15.41 -42.69
C CYS A 340 -3.31 16.91 -42.78
N GLN A 341 -2.43 17.40 -41.89
CA GLN A 341 -1.92 18.77 -41.96
C GLN A 341 -0.86 18.92 -43.06
N GLU A 342 -0.03 17.89 -43.26
CA GLU A 342 0.91 17.83 -44.39
C GLU A 342 0.19 17.58 -45.72
N ASN A 343 -0.74 16.62 -45.75
CA ASN A 343 -1.41 16.13 -46.96
C ASN A 343 -2.89 16.52 -46.96
N LYS A 344 -3.22 17.60 -47.68
CA LYS A 344 -4.58 18.18 -47.78
C LYS A 344 -5.63 17.24 -48.38
N ASP A 345 -5.20 16.16 -49.02
CA ASP A 345 -6.06 15.17 -49.66
C ASP A 345 -6.58 14.10 -48.67
N LEU A 346 -6.02 14.02 -47.45
CA LEU A 346 -6.52 13.14 -46.40
C LEU A 346 -7.67 13.77 -45.60
N GLN A 347 -8.63 12.93 -45.21
CA GLN A 347 -9.82 13.33 -44.48
C GLN A 347 -9.52 13.50 -42.98
N PRO A 348 -9.92 14.62 -42.32
CA PRO A 348 -9.57 14.95 -40.95
C PRO A 348 -10.38 14.20 -39.88
N TYR A 349 -10.86 13.00 -40.20
CA TYR A 349 -11.66 12.12 -39.35
C TYR A 349 -11.33 10.66 -39.67
N LEU A 350 -11.43 9.78 -38.67
CA LEU A 350 -10.97 8.39 -38.76
C LEU A 350 -12.04 7.44 -38.20
N PRO A 351 -12.51 6.42 -38.96
CA PRO A 351 -13.55 5.51 -38.47
C PRO A 351 -13.13 4.73 -37.23
N ILE A 352 -14.00 4.67 -36.21
CA ILE A 352 -13.74 3.90 -34.98
C ILE A 352 -13.40 2.43 -35.29
N PRO A 353 -14.05 1.73 -36.25
CA PRO A 353 -13.65 0.38 -36.65
C PRO A 353 -12.22 0.29 -37.21
N HIS A 354 -11.73 1.32 -37.89
CA HIS A 354 -10.38 1.34 -38.46
C HIS A 354 -9.31 1.51 -37.37
N VAL A 355 -9.50 2.45 -36.43
CA VAL A 355 -8.59 2.63 -35.29
C VAL A 355 -8.55 1.36 -34.43
N ARG A 356 -9.72 0.77 -34.16
CA ARG A 356 -9.85 -0.51 -33.44
C ARG A 356 -9.06 -1.64 -34.10
N ASP A 357 -9.13 -1.73 -35.43
CA ASP A 357 -8.57 -2.84 -36.19
C ASP A 357 -7.08 -2.65 -36.50
N SER A 358 -6.59 -1.41 -36.48
CA SER A 358 -5.17 -1.05 -36.42
C SER A 358 -4.54 -1.45 -35.07
N LEU A 359 -5.19 -1.11 -33.96
CA LEU A 359 -4.66 -1.34 -32.61
C LEU A 359 -4.86 -2.78 -32.08
N MET A 360 -5.87 -3.51 -32.57
CA MET A 360 -6.18 -4.87 -32.11
C MET A 360 -6.26 -5.88 -33.26
N PRO A 361 -5.14 -6.55 -33.59
CA PRO A 361 -5.11 -7.68 -34.50
C PRO A 361 -6.19 -8.73 -34.17
N PRO A 362 -6.74 -9.45 -35.17
CA PRO A 362 -7.94 -10.29 -35.00
C PRO A 362 -7.79 -11.38 -33.93
N GLN A 363 -6.56 -11.83 -33.65
CA GLN A 363 -6.25 -12.79 -32.59
C GLN A 363 -6.50 -12.25 -31.17
N THR A 364 -6.22 -10.96 -30.91
CA THR A 364 -6.33 -10.36 -29.57
C THR A 364 -7.70 -9.75 -29.29
N ARG A 365 -8.47 -9.44 -30.34
CA ARG A 365 -9.78 -8.77 -30.28
C ARG A 365 -10.75 -9.34 -29.24
N LYS A 366 -10.84 -10.67 -29.08
CA LYS A 366 -11.73 -11.29 -28.05
C LYS A 366 -11.29 -11.01 -26.61
N LYS A 367 -9.98 -10.94 -26.34
CA LYS A 367 -9.42 -10.69 -25.00
C LYS A 367 -9.50 -9.22 -24.63
N MET A 368 -9.19 -8.34 -25.59
CA MET A 368 -9.08 -6.91 -25.36
C MET A 368 -10.44 -6.16 -25.49
N LYS A 369 -11.52 -6.85 -25.90
CA LYS A 369 -12.85 -6.25 -26.10
C LYS A 369 -13.32 -5.38 -24.91
N GLN A 370 -13.27 -5.91 -23.69
CA GLN A 370 -13.71 -5.17 -22.50
C GLN A 370 -12.81 -3.96 -22.18
N VAL A 371 -11.51 -4.06 -22.47
CA VAL A 371 -10.56 -2.94 -22.31
C VAL A 371 -10.88 -1.85 -23.34
N TRP A 372 -11.18 -2.23 -24.58
CA TRP A 372 -11.59 -1.31 -25.64
C TRP A 372 -12.90 -0.60 -25.33
N GLU A 373 -13.96 -1.33 -24.95
CA GLU A 373 -15.27 -0.74 -24.64
C GLU A 373 -15.15 0.29 -23.50
N ARG A 374 -14.42 -0.04 -22.43
CA ARG A 374 -14.16 0.87 -21.31
C ARG A 374 -13.24 2.05 -21.68
N ALA A 375 -12.29 1.86 -22.59
CA ALA A 375 -11.44 2.94 -23.10
C ALA A 375 -12.23 3.93 -24.00
N VAL A 376 -13.18 3.44 -24.79
CA VAL A 376 -14.08 4.29 -25.60
C VAL A 376 -15.03 5.09 -24.70
N GLU A 377 -15.59 4.46 -23.66
CA GLU A 377 -16.43 5.11 -22.65
C GLU A 377 -15.68 6.21 -21.88
N PHE A 378 -14.43 5.93 -21.47
CA PHE A 378 -13.55 6.94 -20.85
C PHE A 378 -13.24 8.10 -21.82
N LEU A 379 -12.97 7.81 -23.10
CA LEU A 379 -12.72 8.87 -24.10
C LEU A 379 -13.95 9.77 -24.31
N ASP A 380 -15.14 9.22 -24.47
CA ASP A 380 -16.40 9.99 -24.61
C ASP A 380 -16.67 10.90 -23.40
N THR A 381 -16.29 10.45 -22.20
CA THR A 381 -16.60 11.12 -20.93
C THR A 381 -15.52 12.14 -20.52
N ASN A 382 -14.25 11.87 -20.80
CA ASN A 382 -13.11 12.62 -20.24
C ASN A 382 -12.25 13.36 -21.27
N GLU A 383 -12.31 13.05 -22.58
CA GLU A 383 -11.33 13.55 -23.56
C GLU A 383 -11.92 14.56 -24.56
N SER A 384 -11.91 15.85 -24.18
CA SER A 384 -12.44 16.95 -24.99
C SER A 384 -11.71 17.18 -26.33
N ARG A 385 -10.52 16.59 -26.53
CA ARG A 385 -9.72 16.71 -27.76
C ARG A 385 -10.21 15.82 -28.90
N ILE A 386 -11.14 14.89 -28.64
CA ILE A 386 -11.68 13.95 -29.62
C ILE A 386 -13.20 14.08 -29.64
N ARG A 387 -13.77 14.38 -30.81
CA ARG A 387 -15.22 14.36 -31.04
C ARG A 387 -15.62 13.08 -31.74
N LYS A 388 -16.65 12.44 -31.20
CA LYS A 388 -17.39 11.34 -31.82
C LYS A 388 -18.46 11.94 -32.74
N GLU A 389 -18.47 11.54 -34.01
CA GLU A 389 -19.34 12.10 -35.05
C GLU A 389 -19.85 10.94 -35.92
N THR A 390 -21.06 11.04 -36.48
CA THR A 390 -21.56 10.07 -37.49
C THR A 390 -21.34 10.66 -38.87
N GLN A 391 -20.73 9.90 -39.78
CA GLN A 391 -20.52 10.32 -41.16
C GLN A 391 -20.83 9.23 -42.18
N ILE A 392 -21.28 9.66 -43.34
CA ILE A 392 -21.60 8.78 -44.48
C ILE A 392 -20.31 8.51 -45.26
N ILE A 393 -19.81 7.27 -45.22
CA ILE A 393 -18.63 6.84 -45.97
C ILE A 393 -19.05 5.75 -46.94
N GLY A 394 -18.92 6.01 -48.25
CA GLY A 394 -19.34 5.06 -49.29
C GLY A 394 -20.85 4.78 -49.34
N GLY A 395 -21.68 5.67 -48.79
CA GLY A 395 -23.14 5.51 -48.74
C GLY A 395 -23.68 4.78 -47.50
N ALA A 396 -22.84 4.50 -46.50
CA ALA A 396 -23.25 3.94 -45.21
C ALA A 396 -22.77 4.78 -44.03
N ASP A 397 -23.54 4.79 -42.94
CA ASP A 397 -23.25 5.57 -41.74
C ASP A 397 -22.20 4.89 -40.86
N PHE A 398 -21.11 5.60 -40.56
CA PHE A 398 -20.05 5.17 -39.65
C PHE A 398 -19.85 6.16 -38.52
N LEU A 399 -19.63 5.64 -37.31
CA LEU A 399 -19.05 6.42 -36.22
C LEU A 399 -17.58 6.66 -36.50
N VAL A 400 -17.20 7.93 -36.56
CA VAL A 400 -15.83 8.43 -36.76
C VAL A 400 -15.38 9.21 -35.52
N TRP A 401 -14.07 9.20 -35.29
CA TRP A 401 -13.41 10.14 -34.38
C TRP A 401 -12.76 11.27 -35.16
N ARG A 402 -12.90 12.49 -34.65
CA ARG A 402 -12.37 13.72 -35.21
C ARG A 402 -11.59 14.47 -34.15
N TRP A 403 -10.33 14.80 -34.44
CA TRP A 403 -9.53 15.60 -33.51
C TRP A 403 -10.04 17.05 -33.51
N THR A 404 -10.36 17.60 -32.34
CA THR A 404 -11.00 18.91 -32.20
C THR A 404 -10.05 20.04 -31.87
N GLN A 405 -8.84 19.74 -31.35
CA GLN A 405 -7.88 20.81 -31.08
C GLN A 405 -7.51 21.49 -32.40
N PRO A 406 -7.62 22.83 -32.49
CA PRO A 406 -6.93 23.56 -33.54
C PRO A 406 -5.45 23.20 -33.48
N SER A 407 -4.88 22.79 -34.61
CA SER A 407 -3.43 22.88 -34.75
C SER A 407 -3.02 24.34 -34.55
N SER A 408 -1.81 24.58 -34.05
CA SER A 408 -1.25 25.93 -33.88
C SER A 408 -0.85 26.59 -35.22
N SER A 409 -1.63 26.32 -36.27
CA SER A 409 -1.44 26.76 -37.66
C SER A 409 -2.48 27.80 -38.11
N CYS A 410 -3.17 28.44 -37.15
CA CYS A 410 -3.76 29.77 -37.33
C CYS A 410 -2.69 30.89 -37.38
N ASP A 411 -1.47 30.58 -37.83
CA ASP A 411 -0.39 31.52 -38.16
C ASP A 411 0.35 31.01 -39.41
N LYS A 412 -0.35 31.02 -40.55
CA LYS A 412 0.25 30.74 -41.85
C LYS A 412 1.33 31.80 -42.12
N ILE A 413 2.56 31.34 -42.38
CA ILE A 413 3.76 32.16 -42.62
C ILE A 413 4.34 32.80 -41.33
N THR A 414 5.11 32.03 -40.55
CA THR A 414 6.58 32.26 -40.47
C THR A 414 7.36 31.12 -39.79
N VAL A 415 8.69 31.16 -39.92
CA VAL A 415 9.67 30.18 -39.42
C VAL A 415 10.29 30.62 -38.06
N VAL A 416 9.57 31.43 -37.25
CA VAL A 416 10.05 31.86 -35.93
C VAL A 416 8.93 31.75 -34.89
N PRO A 417 9.14 31.07 -33.74
CA PRO A 417 8.15 31.05 -32.66
C PRO A 417 7.95 32.44 -32.06
N SER A 418 6.69 32.83 -31.86
CA SER A 418 6.31 34.13 -31.32
C SER A 418 6.61 34.22 -29.82
N LYS A 419 7.83 34.67 -29.48
CA LYS A 419 8.25 34.96 -28.09
C LYS A 419 7.28 35.94 -27.45
N VAL A 420 6.44 35.45 -26.53
CA VAL A 420 5.27 36.18 -26.01
C VAL A 420 5.26 36.19 -24.48
N TRP A 421 4.65 37.22 -23.89
CA TRP A 421 4.47 37.35 -22.44
C TRP A 421 3.28 36.54 -21.94
N GLN A 422 3.51 35.58 -21.04
CA GLN A 422 2.52 34.60 -20.59
C GLN A 422 2.00 34.90 -19.16
N GLY A 423 1.88 36.18 -18.80
CA GLY A 423 1.44 36.61 -17.47
C GLY A 423 2.56 36.62 -16.41
N LYS A 424 2.22 36.33 -15.15
CA LYS A 424 3.11 36.38 -13.98
C LYS A 424 2.98 35.14 -13.10
N ALA A 425 4.09 34.74 -12.49
CA ALA A 425 4.16 33.64 -11.53
C ALA A 425 3.66 33.99 -10.12
N PHE A 426 3.75 35.27 -9.71
CA PHE A 426 3.37 35.72 -8.37
C PHE A 426 3.11 37.24 -8.31
N HIS A 427 2.40 37.67 -7.26
CA HIS A 427 2.28 39.08 -6.88
C HIS A 427 3.59 39.60 -6.28
N LEU A 428 3.87 40.89 -6.47
CA LEU A 428 5.14 41.50 -6.04
C LEU A 428 5.03 42.06 -4.62
N ASP A 429 5.56 41.28 -3.68
CA ASP A 429 5.49 41.52 -2.24
C ASP A 429 6.87 41.79 -1.66
N ARG A 430 6.90 42.27 -0.41
CA ARG A 430 8.14 42.45 0.39
C ARG A 430 8.97 41.16 0.57
N ARG A 431 8.40 39.98 0.29
CA ARG A 431 9.09 38.68 0.30
C ARG A 431 9.91 38.39 -0.95
N ASN A 432 9.51 38.94 -2.11
CA ASN A 432 10.10 38.61 -3.42
C ASN A 432 10.63 39.84 -4.19
N SER A 433 10.39 41.06 -3.70
CA SER A 433 10.84 42.31 -4.30
C SER A 433 11.51 43.25 -3.28
N PRO A 434 12.53 44.04 -3.67
CA PRO A 434 13.06 45.11 -2.81
C PRO A 434 11.98 46.16 -2.53
N PRO A 435 11.90 46.71 -1.29
CA PRO A 435 10.79 47.59 -0.89
C PRO A 435 10.79 48.92 -1.64
N ASN A 436 11.97 49.47 -1.96
CA ASN A 436 12.16 50.73 -2.68
C ASN A 436 13.09 50.52 -3.88
N SER A 437 12.93 51.35 -4.91
CA SER A 437 13.79 51.34 -6.10
C SER A 437 15.16 51.94 -5.79
N LEU A 438 16.20 51.11 -5.72
CA LEU A 438 17.52 51.55 -5.23
C LEU A 438 18.35 52.30 -6.27
N THR A 439 18.12 52.06 -7.57
CA THR A 439 18.94 52.64 -8.66
C THR A 439 18.10 52.81 -9.93
N PRO A 440 18.50 53.69 -10.88
CA PRO A 440 17.81 53.86 -12.16
C PRO A 440 18.13 52.76 -13.20
N CYS A 441 18.94 51.75 -12.87
CA CYS A 441 19.34 50.71 -13.81
C CYS A 441 18.98 49.29 -13.34
N LEU A 442 18.63 48.43 -14.29
CA LEU A 442 18.20 47.06 -14.07
C LEU A 442 19.08 46.06 -14.83
N LYS A 443 19.38 44.91 -14.22
CA LYS A 443 19.77 43.68 -14.90
C LYS A 443 18.56 42.74 -14.91
N ILE A 444 18.08 42.41 -16.11
CA ILE A 444 17.09 41.39 -16.40
C ILE A 444 17.84 40.10 -16.77
N ARG A 445 17.28 38.93 -16.45
CA ARG A 445 17.79 37.59 -16.75
C ARG A 445 16.70 36.71 -17.35
N ASN A 446 17.14 35.67 -18.07
CA ASN A 446 16.30 34.61 -18.63
C ASN A 446 15.33 35.12 -19.73
N MET A 447 15.75 36.17 -20.48
CA MET A 447 14.96 36.75 -21.59
C MET A 447 15.13 36.00 -22.93
N PHE A 448 16.21 35.23 -23.08
CA PHE A 448 16.61 34.50 -24.29
C PHE A 448 17.59 33.39 -23.91
N ASP A 449 17.91 32.49 -24.85
CA ASP A 449 19.01 31.54 -24.73
C ASP A 449 19.95 31.73 -25.95
N PRO A 450 21.19 32.23 -25.79
CA PRO A 450 22.06 32.56 -26.91
C PRO A 450 22.50 31.35 -27.75
N VAL A 451 22.23 30.11 -27.33
CA VAL A 451 22.47 28.90 -28.13
C VAL A 451 21.32 28.64 -29.12
N MET A 452 20.13 29.18 -28.84
CA MET A 452 18.90 28.98 -29.64
C MET A 452 18.59 30.17 -30.57
N GLU A 453 19.31 31.27 -30.46
CA GLU A 453 19.13 32.46 -31.30
C GLU A 453 19.95 32.36 -32.60
N ILE A 454 19.34 32.70 -33.74
CA ILE A 454 19.97 32.61 -35.07
C ILE A 454 19.93 33.99 -35.76
N GLY A 455 21.02 34.31 -36.48
CA GLY A 455 21.22 35.62 -37.11
C GLY A 455 21.70 36.70 -36.14
N ASP A 456 21.82 37.94 -36.61
CA ASP A 456 22.33 39.05 -35.79
C ASP A 456 21.24 39.89 -35.11
N ASP A 457 20.07 40.02 -35.72
CA ASP A 457 19.05 41.02 -35.34
C ASP A 457 18.01 40.54 -34.31
N TRP A 458 18.05 39.28 -33.87
CA TRP A 458 17.16 38.76 -32.82
C TRP A 458 17.19 39.61 -31.52
N HIS A 459 18.32 40.27 -31.27
CA HIS A 459 18.51 41.15 -30.12
C HIS A 459 17.61 42.41 -30.17
N VAL A 460 17.10 42.80 -31.35
CA VAL A 460 16.11 43.86 -31.51
C VAL A 460 14.73 43.40 -31.04
N ALA A 461 14.33 42.17 -31.36
CA ALA A 461 13.08 41.57 -30.85
C ALA A 461 13.01 41.57 -29.31
N ILE A 462 14.14 41.26 -28.65
CA ILE A 462 14.23 41.25 -27.18
C ILE A 462 14.12 42.67 -26.60
N GLN A 463 14.60 43.71 -27.31
CA GLN A 463 14.45 45.10 -26.90
C GLN A 463 12.99 45.57 -27.04
N GLU A 464 12.37 45.30 -28.19
CA GLU A 464 10.95 45.60 -28.44
C GLU A 464 10.04 44.90 -27.43
N ALA A 465 10.24 43.61 -27.14
CA ALA A 465 9.46 42.88 -26.16
C ALA A 465 9.52 43.49 -24.74
N ILE A 466 10.62 44.15 -24.37
CA ILE A 466 10.77 44.87 -23.09
C ILE A 466 10.05 46.23 -23.15
N LEU A 467 10.18 46.96 -24.26
CA LEU A 467 9.50 48.25 -24.47
C LEU A 467 7.98 48.11 -24.56
N GLU A 468 7.50 47.03 -25.17
CA GLU A 468 6.07 46.66 -25.23
C GLU A 468 5.54 46.32 -23.83
N LYS A 469 6.27 45.50 -23.07
CA LYS A 469 5.92 45.12 -21.69
C LYS A 469 5.94 46.28 -20.70
N CYS A 470 6.73 47.31 -21.01
CA CYS A 470 6.85 48.55 -20.25
C CYS A 470 6.28 49.75 -21.04
N SER A 471 5.28 49.52 -21.90
CA SER A 471 4.71 50.56 -22.78
C SER A 471 4.08 51.73 -22.02
N ASP A 472 3.65 51.49 -20.78
CA ASP A 472 3.17 52.49 -19.83
C ASP A 472 4.30 53.28 -19.13
N ASN A 473 5.56 52.97 -19.38
CA ASN A 473 6.74 53.54 -18.72
C ASN A 473 7.54 54.42 -19.69
N GLU A 474 7.45 55.74 -19.50
CA GLU A 474 8.12 56.72 -20.37
C GLU A 474 9.57 57.03 -19.94
N GLY A 475 10.10 56.32 -18.94
CA GLY A 475 11.42 56.61 -18.39
C GLY A 475 12.56 55.73 -18.89
N ILE A 476 12.35 54.74 -19.75
CA ILE A 476 13.41 53.86 -20.27
C ILE A 476 14.18 54.62 -21.37
N VAL A 477 15.52 54.70 -21.27
CA VAL A 477 16.35 55.51 -22.20
C VAL A 477 17.47 54.75 -22.91
N HIS A 478 17.84 53.55 -22.42
CA HIS A 478 18.83 52.70 -23.08
C HIS A 478 18.62 51.23 -22.67
N ILE A 479 18.66 50.32 -23.64
CA ILE A 479 18.61 48.87 -23.44
C ILE A 479 19.82 48.25 -24.14
N ALA A 480 20.53 47.36 -23.47
CA ALA A 480 21.61 46.56 -24.06
C ALA A 480 21.40 45.06 -23.79
N VAL A 481 21.37 44.27 -24.85
CA VAL A 481 21.27 42.81 -24.80
C VAL A 481 22.68 42.21 -24.80
N ASP A 482 23.02 41.42 -23.78
CA ASP A 482 24.33 40.81 -23.62
C ASP A 482 24.37 39.49 -24.42
N LYS A 483 24.60 39.59 -25.74
CA LYS A 483 24.54 38.45 -26.70
C LYS A 483 25.36 37.21 -26.25
N ASN A 484 26.42 37.41 -25.47
CA ASN A 484 27.30 36.32 -24.99
C ASN A 484 26.83 35.72 -23.64
N SER A 485 25.76 36.22 -23.05
CA SER A 485 25.32 35.83 -21.71
C SER A 485 24.51 34.55 -21.69
N ARG A 486 25.11 33.46 -21.18
CA ARG A 486 24.41 32.19 -20.88
C ARG A 486 23.26 32.31 -19.87
N GLU A 487 23.13 33.45 -19.19
CA GLU A 487 21.99 33.76 -18.30
C GLU A 487 20.84 34.49 -19.02
N GLY A 488 20.91 34.72 -20.33
CA GLY A 488 19.89 35.46 -21.10
C GLY A 488 19.72 36.90 -20.61
N CYS A 489 20.84 37.64 -20.47
CA CYS A 489 20.85 38.92 -19.77
C CYS A 489 20.54 40.13 -20.65
N VAL A 490 19.72 41.03 -20.13
CA VAL A 490 19.45 42.36 -20.71
C VAL A 490 19.63 43.44 -19.65
N TYR A 491 20.17 44.58 -20.04
CA TYR A 491 20.56 45.66 -19.16
C TYR A 491 19.83 46.95 -19.54
N VAL A 492 19.00 47.50 -18.64
CA VAL A 492 18.16 48.69 -18.90
C VAL A 492 18.61 49.87 -18.04
N LYS A 493 18.72 51.07 -18.63
CA LYS A 493 18.85 52.38 -17.96
C LYS A 493 17.53 53.13 -18.06
N CYS A 494 17.08 53.72 -16.96
CA CYS A 494 15.96 54.65 -16.90
C CYS A 494 16.42 56.07 -16.51
N LEU A 495 15.55 57.07 -16.68
CA LEU A 495 15.75 58.45 -16.23
C LEU A 495 15.85 58.56 -14.69
N SER A 496 14.97 57.89 -13.96
CA SER A 496 14.92 57.93 -12.50
C SER A 496 14.78 56.53 -11.87
N PRO A 497 15.07 56.36 -10.57
CA PRO A 497 14.78 55.14 -9.85
C PRO A 497 13.28 54.79 -9.81
N GLU A 498 12.35 55.77 -9.86
CA GLU A 498 10.92 55.45 -9.88
C GLU A 498 10.52 54.77 -11.18
N TYR A 499 11.00 55.27 -12.33
CA TYR A 499 10.80 54.63 -13.63
C TYR A 499 11.46 53.25 -13.72
N ALA A 500 12.64 53.07 -13.10
CA ALA A 500 13.24 51.74 -12.95
C ALA A 500 12.39 50.81 -12.06
N GLY A 501 11.76 51.36 -11.01
CA GLY A 501 10.77 50.64 -10.18
C GLY A 501 9.52 50.23 -10.95
N LYS A 502 9.05 51.08 -11.87
CA LYS A 502 7.92 50.78 -12.75
C LYS A 502 8.25 49.64 -13.72
N ALA A 503 9.41 49.70 -14.39
CA ALA A 503 9.92 48.60 -15.23
C ALA A 503 10.14 47.31 -14.42
N PHE A 504 10.74 47.39 -13.23
CA PHE A 504 10.90 46.25 -12.32
C PHE A 504 9.54 45.60 -12.01
N LYS A 505 8.51 46.40 -11.72
CA LYS A 505 7.15 45.93 -11.46
C LYS A 505 6.49 45.29 -12.68
N ALA A 506 6.80 45.70 -13.91
CA ALA A 506 6.27 45.07 -15.12
C ALA A 506 6.96 43.72 -15.46
N LEU A 507 8.28 43.66 -15.25
CA LEU A 507 9.14 42.58 -15.74
C LEU A 507 9.42 41.47 -14.72
N HIS A 508 9.54 41.79 -13.43
CA HIS A 508 9.94 40.79 -12.44
C HIS A 508 8.83 39.78 -12.13
N GLY A 509 9.16 38.49 -12.21
CA GLY A 509 8.20 37.41 -11.97
C GLY A 509 7.25 37.17 -13.15
N SER A 510 7.48 37.83 -14.29
CA SER A 510 6.72 37.62 -15.54
C SER A 510 7.28 36.41 -16.32
N TRP A 511 6.41 35.70 -17.03
CA TRP A 511 6.81 34.65 -17.97
C TRP A 511 6.96 35.22 -19.39
N PHE A 512 8.03 34.85 -20.09
CA PHE A 512 8.30 35.20 -21.48
C PHE A 512 8.95 34.00 -22.18
N ASP A 513 8.48 33.60 -23.36
CA ASP A 513 9.08 32.49 -24.12
C ASP A 513 9.25 31.19 -23.30
N GLY A 514 8.25 30.85 -22.48
CA GLY A 514 8.29 29.69 -21.56
C GLY A 514 9.27 29.83 -20.39
N LYS A 515 9.94 30.97 -20.23
CA LYS A 515 11.00 31.23 -19.25
C LYS A 515 10.56 32.25 -18.19
N LEU A 516 10.90 32.00 -16.93
CA LEU A 516 10.60 32.92 -15.83
C LEU A 516 11.64 34.04 -15.76
N VAL A 517 11.20 35.28 -15.99
CA VAL A 517 12.04 36.48 -16.03
C VAL A 517 12.33 36.99 -14.62
N THR A 518 13.61 37.21 -14.31
CA THR A 518 14.04 37.77 -13.01
C THR A 518 14.83 39.06 -13.19
N VAL A 519 14.64 40.02 -12.27
CA VAL A 519 15.22 41.36 -12.37
C VAL A 519 15.97 41.69 -11.08
N LYS A 520 17.11 42.38 -11.18
CA LYS A 520 17.84 42.96 -10.05
C LYS A 520 18.28 44.39 -10.38
N TYR A 521 18.27 45.26 -9.38
CA TYR A 521 18.85 46.61 -9.50
C TYR A 521 20.36 46.54 -9.72
N LEU A 522 20.87 47.45 -10.55
CA LEU A 522 22.28 47.60 -10.90
C LEU A 522 22.71 49.06 -10.65
N ARG A 523 23.88 49.27 -10.07
CA ARG A 523 24.42 50.63 -9.86
C ARG A 523 24.75 51.30 -11.19
N LEU A 524 24.51 52.62 -11.26
CA LEU A 524 24.69 53.43 -12.47
C LEU A 524 26.15 53.48 -12.94
N ASP A 525 27.11 53.54 -12.00
CA ASP A 525 28.55 53.49 -12.27
C ASP A 525 28.96 52.22 -13.03
N ARG A 526 28.53 51.05 -12.56
CA ARG A 526 28.77 49.75 -13.20
C ARG A 526 28.02 49.61 -14.52
N TYR A 527 26.89 50.30 -14.70
CA TYR A 527 26.20 50.37 -15.98
C TYR A 527 27.04 51.14 -17.01
N TYR A 528 27.47 52.36 -16.69
CA TYR A 528 28.29 53.18 -17.59
C TYR A 528 29.68 52.57 -17.87
N TYR A 529 30.31 51.91 -16.90
CA TYR A 529 31.57 51.19 -17.12
C TYR A 529 31.44 50.06 -18.15
N ARG A 530 30.27 49.42 -18.24
CA ARG A 530 30.01 48.35 -19.23
C ARG A 530 29.42 48.88 -20.55
N PHE A 531 28.67 49.99 -20.49
CA PHE A 531 27.94 50.58 -21.61
C PHE A 531 28.18 52.10 -21.64
N PRO A 532 29.37 52.57 -22.07
CA PRO A 532 29.71 53.99 -22.05
C PRO A 532 28.81 54.84 -22.96
N GLN A 533 28.27 54.25 -24.04
CA GLN A 533 27.31 54.92 -24.92
C GLN A 533 26.04 55.38 -24.19
N ALA A 534 25.65 54.68 -23.10
CA ALA A 534 24.47 54.98 -22.31
C ALA A 534 24.61 56.27 -21.47
N ILE A 535 25.80 56.86 -21.37
CA ILE A 535 26.02 58.15 -20.70
C ILE A 535 25.22 59.26 -21.40
N HIS A 536 25.21 59.25 -22.73
CA HIS A 536 24.54 60.26 -23.55
C HIS A 536 23.07 59.92 -23.86
N SER A 537 22.64 58.67 -23.65
CA SER A 537 21.26 58.22 -23.87
C SER A 537 20.30 58.75 -22.79
N ASN A 538 19.67 59.89 -23.06
CA ASN A 538 18.69 60.52 -22.16
C ASN A 538 17.29 60.68 -22.79
N THR A 539 17.12 60.37 -24.08
CA THR A 539 15.82 60.37 -24.76
C THR A 539 15.04 59.10 -24.43
N PRO A 540 13.75 59.17 -24.03
CA PRO A 540 12.90 58.00 -23.86
C PRO A 540 12.79 57.14 -25.12
N LEU A 541 12.94 55.84 -24.94
CA LEU A 541 12.64 54.82 -25.94
C LEU A 541 11.15 54.46 -25.89
N LYS A 542 10.58 54.16 -27.06
CA LYS A 542 9.20 53.68 -27.23
C LYS A 542 9.20 52.46 -28.15
N PRO A 543 8.27 51.49 -27.97
CA PRO A 543 8.14 50.37 -28.89
C PRO A 543 7.75 50.89 -30.28
N SER A 544 8.23 50.24 -31.35
CA SER A 544 8.00 50.68 -32.73
C SER A 544 6.56 50.49 -33.22
N ASN A 545 5.73 49.73 -32.50
CA ASN A 545 4.31 49.55 -32.80
C ASN A 545 3.42 49.84 -31.57
N ARG A 546 2.22 50.38 -31.80
CA ARG A 546 1.18 50.57 -30.77
C ARG A 546 0.26 49.37 -30.57
N HIS A 547 0.24 48.44 -31.53
CA HIS A 547 -0.42 47.15 -31.37
C HIS A 547 0.60 46.13 -30.84
N MET A 548 0.16 45.20 -29.98
CA MET A 548 0.99 44.19 -29.28
C MET A 548 1.40 43.04 -30.22
N ASN A 549 1.96 43.42 -31.37
CA ASN A 549 2.22 42.59 -32.54
C ASN A 549 3.68 42.71 -33.02
N SER A 550 4.57 43.44 -32.32
CA SER A 550 5.93 43.77 -32.81
C SER A 550 6.74 42.54 -33.22
N MET A 551 6.53 41.42 -32.54
CA MET A 551 7.15 40.12 -32.84
C MET A 551 6.78 39.52 -34.22
N SER A 552 5.74 40.00 -34.90
CA SER A 552 5.41 39.56 -36.27
C SER A 552 6.07 40.40 -37.36
N HIS A 553 6.63 41.59 -37.06
CA HIS A 553 7.06 42.53 -38.10
C HIS A 553 8.55 42.49 -38.45
N LEU A 554 9.38 41.88 -37.60
CA LEU A 554 10.79 41.55 -37.90
C LEU A 554 10.95 40.60 -39.10
N ARG A 555 9.84 40.00 -39.57
CA ARG A 555 9.74 39.17 -40.78
C ARG A 555 10.05 39.94 -42.09
N HIS A 556 10.06 41.28 -42.09
CA HIS A 556 10.21 42.10 -43.31
C HIS A 556 11.57 42.77 -43.51
N LEU A 557 12.28 43.20 -42.47
CA LEU A 557 13.51 44.01 -42.61
C LEU A 557 14.70 43.22 -43.19
N THR A 558 14.75 41.92 -42.96
CA THR A 558 15.78 41.01 -43.51
C THR A 558 15.63 40.76 -45.00
N ASN A 559 14.43 40.91 -45.58
CA ASN A 559 14.19 40.70 -47.00
C ASN A 559 14.57 41.92 -47.87
N THR A 560 14.58 43.12 -47.31
CA THR A 560 14.87 44.37 -48.06
C THR A 560 16.35 44.64 -48.32
N ALA A 561 17.26 43.91 -47.68
CA ALA A 561 18.71 44.10 -47.83
C ALA A 561 19.32 43.40 -49.08
N ASN A 562 18.60 42.46 -49.71
CA ASN A 562 19.13 41.57 -50.75
C ASN A 562 18.53 41.82 -52.16
N SER A 563 17.81 42.92 -52.39
CA SER A 563 17.07 43.15 -53.66
C SER A 563 17.38 44.46 -54.38
N GLN A 564 18.63 44.93 -54.36
CA GLN A 564 19.14 45.92 -55.31
C GLN A 564 20.50 45.46 -55.85
N GLY A 565 20.51 44.84 -57.03
CA GLY A 565 21.75 44.25 -57.56
C GLY A 565 21.67 43.42 -58.85
N THR A 566 20.59 43.48 -59.65
CA THR A 566 20.57 42.94 -61.03
C THR A 566 19.34 43.41 -61.82
N SER A 567 19.48 44.48 -62.59
CA SER A 567 18.66 44.88 -63.76
C SER A 567 19.40 46.00 -64.49
#